data_AF-A0A183U2D7-F1
#
_entry.id   AF-A0A183U2D7-F1
#
_cell.length_a   1.000
_cell.length_b   1.000
_cell.length_c   1.000
_cell.angle_alpha   90.00
_cell.angle_beta   90.00
_cell.angle_gamma   90.00
#
_symmetry.space_group_name_H-M   'P 1'
#
loop_
_entity.id
_entity.type
_entity.pdbx_description
1 polymer ?
#
loop_
_entity_poly.entity_id
_entity_poly.type
_entity_poly.pdbx_seq_one_letter_code
_entity_poly.pdbx_strand_id
1 'polypeptide(L)'
;MADWMAELPTAARDKPLMTLAIPGSHHSASYSLKEDSEITCDQPWCVRVLTPNDMIRKAVYNWSKDQTLTIKQQLEAGVRYLDVTVAFINDDFYVIHGLRCMEIRGMSVIGLQICSKM
;
A
#
# COMPACT_ATOMS: atom_id res chain seq x y z
N MET A 1 13.50 2.64 -13.40
CA MET A 1 13.57 3.94 -12.72
C MET A 1 13.95 3.77 -11.25
N ALA A 2 14.61 2.67 -10.85
CA ALA A 2 14.84 2.39 -9.45
C ALA A 2 15.71 3.45 -8.76
N ASP A 3 16.61 4.13 -9.47
CA ASP A 3 17.62 4.99 -8.86
C ASP A 3 17.45 6.48 -9.19
N TRP A 4 16.27 6.89 -9.68
CA TRP A 4 16.06 8.26 -10.21
C TRP A 4 16.40 9.38 -9.21
N MET A 5 16.18 9.17 -7.91
CA MET A 5 16.53 10.15 -6.88
C MET A 5 18.07 10.29 -6.73
N ALA A 6 18.82 9.22 -6.95
CA ALA A 6 20.28 9.21 -6.96
C ALA A 6 20.88 9.83 -8.25
N GLU A 7 20.06 10.00 -9.28
CA GLU A 7 20.44 10.62 -10.56
C GLU A 7 20.00 12.10 -10.65
N LEU A 8 19.34 12.64 -9.61
CA LEU A 8 18.94 14.04 -9.58
C LEU A 8 20.14 14.98 -9.76
N PRO A 9 20.01 16.06 -10.56
CA PRO A 9 21.01 17.11 -10.62
C PRO A 9 21.28 17.69 -9.22
N THR A 10 22.53 18.07 -8.94
CA THR A 10 22.94 18.63 -7.63
C THR A 10 22.02 19.77 -7.18
N ALA A 11 21.66 20.67 -8.09
CA ALA A 11 20.76 21.78 -7.82
C ALA A 11 19.33 21.37 -7.39
N ALA A 12 18.89 20.16 -7.71
CA ALA A 12 17.62 19.59 -7.25
C ALA A 12 17.81 18.80 -5.94
N ARG A 13 18.94 18.11 -5.77
CA ARG A 13 19.27 17.35 -4.56
C ARG A 13 19.43 18.24 -3.32
N ASP A 14 19.94 19.46 -3.50
CA ASP A 14 20.16 20.42 -2.41
C ASP A 14 18.87 21.16 -1.99
N LYS A 15 17.75 20.93 -2.69
CA LYS A 15 16.46 21.55 -2.38
C LYS A 15 15.62 20.65 -1.47
N PRO A 16 14.68 21.23 -0.68
CA PRO A 16 13.74 20.45 0.11
C PRO A 16 12.90 19.48 -0.74
N LEU A 17 12.59 18.30 -0.21
CA LEU A 17 11.79 17.27 -0.89
C LEU A 17 10.44 17.80 -1.43
N MET A 18 9.81 18.74 -0.73
CA MET A 18 8.55 19.37 -1.14
C MET A 18 8.63 20.13 -2.47
N THR A 19 9.84 20.39 -2.98
CA THR A 19 10.06 21.06 -4.27
C THR A 19 10.16 20.08 -5.44
N LEU A 20 10.20 18.78 -5.17
CA LEU A 20 10.31 17.72 -6.16
C LEU A 20 8.94 17.20 -6.55
N ALA A 21 8.75 16.90 -7.84
CA ALA A 21 7.65 16.05 -8.28
C ALA A 21 8.01 14.59 -7.99
N ILE A 22 7.39 14.03 -6.95
CA ILE A 22 7.67 12.66 -6.48
C ILE A 22 6.49 11.75 -6.86
N PRO A 23 6.72 10.68 -7.65
CA PRO A 23 5.67 9.71 -7.95
C PRO A 23 5.21 8.99 -6.68
N GLY A 24 3.89 8.95 -6.48
CA GLY A 24 3.24 8.26 -5.37
C GLY A 24 2.21 7.24 -5.83
N SER A 25 1.88 6.28 -4.97
CA SER A 25 0.77 5.35 -5.17
C SER A 25 -0.21 5.46 -4.01
N HIS A 26 -1.49 5.57 -4.34
CA HIS A 26 -2.59 5.55 -3.39
C HIS A 26 -2.94 4.11 -3.01
N HIS A 27 -3.27 3.87 -1.73
CA HIS A 27 -3.54 2.53 -1.20
C HIS A 27 -2.51 1.48 -1.67
N SER A 28 -1.23 1.78 -1.47
CA SER A 28 -0.11 1.11 -2.14
C SER A 28 -0.10 -0.42 -1.97
N ALA A 29 -0.61 -0.94 -0.86
CA ALA A 29 -0.64 -2.38 -0.57
C ALA A 29 -1.90 -3.12 -1.08
N SER A 30 -2.83 -2.43 -1.75
CA SER A 30 -4.09 -3.03 -2.22
C SER A 30 -3.87 -4.20 -3.22
N TYR A 31 -2.71 -4.30 -3.86
CA TYR A 31 -2.32 -5.47 -4.66
C TYR A 31 -2.38 -6.79 -3.88
N SER A 32 -2.24 -6.76 -2.56
CA SER A 32 -2.30 -7.94 -1.69
C SER A 32 -3.71 -8.35 -1.26
N LEU A 33 -4.73 -7.53 -1.55
CA LEU A 33 -6.14 -7.86 -1.29
C LEU A 33 -6.54 -9.14 -2.00
N LYS A 34 -7.38 -9.93 -1.32
CA LYS A 34 -8.07 -11.11 -1.85
C LYS A 34 -9.57 -11.00 -1.58
N GLU A 35 -10.40 -11.59 -2.44
CA GLU A 35 -11.87 -11.58 -2.27
C GLU A 35 -12.32 -12.24 -0.95
N ASP A 36 -11.55 -13.17 -0.41
CA ASP A 36 -11.79 -13.86 0.87
C ASP A 36 -11.20 -13.12 2.09
N SER A 37 -10.57 -11.97 1.90
CA SER A 37 -9.99 -11.19 3.01
C SER A 37 -11.07 -10.64 3.94
N GLU A 38 -10.74 -10.47 5.22
CA GLU A 38 -11.67 -9.94 6.21
C GLU A 38 -12.04 -8.49 5.89
N ILE A 39 -13.33 -8.13 5.89
CA ILE A 39 -13.78 -6.74 5.75
C ILE A 39 -13.40 -5.99 7.03
N THR A 40 -12.67 -4.89 6.88
CA THR A 40 -12.01 -4.21 8.01
C THR A 40 -12.88 -3.11 8.63
N CYS A 41 -12.45 -2.63 9.80
CA CYS A 41 -13.21 -1.69 10.63
C CYS A 41 -13.40 -0.29 10.01
N ASP A 42 -12.63 0.04 8.97
CA ASP A 42 -12.75 1.25 8.15
C ASP A 42 -14.00 1.23 7.23
N GLN A 43 -14.68 0.08 7.10
CA GLN A 43 -15.95 0.00 6.39
C GLN A 43 -17.15 0.38 7.28
N PRO A 44 -18.20 0.99 6.70
CA PRO A 44 -19.44 1.28 7.41
C PRO A 44 -20.01 0.04 8.08
N TRP A 45 -20.65 0.22 9.24
CA TRP A 45 -21.25 -0.89 10.00
C TRP A 45 -22.20 -1.75 9.13
N CYS A 46 -23.01 -1.12 8.27
CA CYS A 46 -23.94 -1.83 7.39
C CYS A 46 -23.22 -2.77 6.41
N VAL A 47 -22.03 -2.41 5.93
CA VAL A 47 -21.21 -3.28 5.07
C VAL A 47 -20.65 -4.44 5.91
N ARG A 48 -20.14 -4.15 7.11
CA ARG A 48 -19.56 -5.17 8.00
C ARG A 48 -20.56 -6.22 8.47
N VAL A 49 -21.81 -5.86 8.74
CA VAL A 49 -22.84 -6.85 9.13
C VAL A 49 -23.33 -7.71 7.97
N LEU A 50 -23.20 -7.21 6.73
CA LEU A 50 -23.56 -7.93 5.51
C LEU A 50 -22.41 -8.78 4.94
N THR A 51 -21.30 -8.92 5.68
CA THR A 51 -20.14 -9.74 5.30
C THR A 51 -20.46 -11.18 4.86
N PRO A 52 -21.49 -11.88 5.40
CA PRO A 52 -21.85 -13.21 4.91
C PRO A 52 -22.37 -13.26 3.48
N ASN A 53 -22.64 -12.12 2.84
CA ASN A 53 -23.14 -12.04 1.47
C ASN A 53 -21.97 -11.88 0.47
N ASP A 54 -21.76 -12.90 -0.37
CA ASP A 54 -20.69 -12.93 -1.38
C ASP A 54 -20.73 -11.76 -2.37
N MET A 55 -21.92 -11.29 -2.75
CA MET A 55 -22.04 -10.13 -3.65
C MET A 55 -21.51 -8.86 -2.99
N ILE A 56 -21.78 -8.68 -1.69
CA ILE A 56 -21.25 -7.55 -0.92
C ILE A 56 -19.73 -7.67 -0.83
N ARG A 57 -19.21 -8.84 -0.46
CA ARG A 57 -17.75 -9.07 -0.40
C ARG A 57 -17.05 -8.74 -1.71
N LYS A 58 -17.61 -9.19 -2.83
CA LYS A 58 -17.09 -8.92 -4.17
C LYS A 58 -17.17 -7.44 -4.53
N ALA A 59 -18.25 -6.75 -4.16
CA ALA A 59 -18.37 -5.31 -4.35
C ALA A 59 -17.30 -4.55 -3.55
N VAL A 60 -17.08 -4.93 -2.28
CA VAL A 60 -16.03 -4.34 -1.43
C VAL A 60 -14.65 -4.58 -2.02
N TYR A 61 -14.35 -5.80 -2.47
CA TYR A 61 -13.08 -6.09 -3.12
C TYR A 61 -12.85 -5.22 -4.36
N ASN A 62 -13.84 -5.13 -5.24
CA ASN A 62 -13.73 -4.40 -6.50
C ASN A 62 -13.53 -2.89 -6.30
N TRP A 63 -14.18 -2.28 -5.30
CA TRP A 63 -14.00 -0.84 -5.04
C TRP A 63 -12.72 -0.52 -4.24
N SER A 64 -12.08 -1.54 -3.64
CA SER A 64 -10.89 -1.37 -2.79
C SER A 64 -9.59 -1.69 -3.52
N LYS A 65 -9.66 -2.36 -4.67
CA LYS A 65 -8.46 -2.77 -5.42
C LYS A 65 -7.95 -1.63 -6.30
N ASP A 66 -6.95 -0.88 -5.83
CA ASP A 66 -6.33 0.21 -6.61
C ASP A 66 -5.05 -0.21 -7.34
N GLN A 67 -4.25 -1.10 -6.74
CA GLN A 67 -2.92 -1.45 -7.22
C GLN A 67 -2.85 -2.90 -7.70
N THR A 68 -2.09 -3.11 -8.77
CA THR A 68 -1.74 -4.45 -9.29
C THR A 68 -0.28 -4.80 -9.07
N LEU A 69 0.60 -3.79 -8.95
CA LEU A 69 2.03 -3.96 -8.70
C LEU A 69 2.29 -4.16 -7.20
N THR A 70 3.20 -5.08 -6.88
CA THR A 70 3.75 -5.22 -5.52
C THR A 70 4.50 -3.94 -5.08
N ILE A 71 4.66 -3.70 -3.77
CA ILE A 71 5.45 -2.54 -3.29
C ILE A 71 6.84 -2.52 -3.93
N LYS A 72 7.51 -3.68 -4.02
CA LYS A 72 8.83 -3.77 -4.65
C LYS A 72 8.79 -3.30 -6.12
N GLN A 73 7.82 -3.76 -6.90
CA GLN A 73 7.66 -3.35 -8.29
C GLN A 73 7.33 -1.86 -8.42
N GLN A 74 6.51 -1.31 -7.51
CA GLN A 74 6.23 0.13 -7.47
C GLN A 74 7.52 0.94 -7.26
N LEU A 75 8.38 0.50 -6.34
CA LEU A 75 9.67 1.15 -6.08
C LEU A 75 10.63 1.05 -7.27
N GLU A 76 10.68 -0.10 -7.95
CA GLU A 76 11.47 -0.33 -9.18
C GLU A 76 10.96 0.53 -10.35
N ALA A 77 9.65 0.79 -10.39
CA ALA A 77 8.98 1.71 -11.31
C ALA A 77 9.17 3.19 -10.94
N GLY A 78 9.76 3.51 -9.78
CA GLY A 78 10.12 4.88 -9.38
C GLY A 78 9.19 5.51 -8.33
N VAL A 79 8.17 4.81 -7.84
CA VAL A 79 7.33 5.29 -6.73
C VAL A 79 8.17 5.52 -5.48
N ARG A 80 7.94 6.64 -4.79
CA ARG A 80 8.65 7.03 -3.56
C ARG A 80 7.75 7.60 -2.47
N TYR A 81 6.48 7.78 -2.77
CA TYR A 81 5.44 8.06 -1.78
C TYR A 81 4.46 6.89 -1.75
N LEU A 82 4.42 6.16 -0.63
CA LEU A 82 3.52 5.04 -0.43
C LEU A 82 2.44 5.44 0.57
N ASP A 83 1.19 5.35 0.17
CA ASP A 83 0.04 5.57 1.03
C ASP A 83 -0.44 4.24 1.62
N VAL A 84 -0.36 4.12 2.95
CA VAL A 84 -0.78 2.92 3.69
C VAL A 84 -1.59 3.31 4.92
N THR A 85 -2.74 2.68 5.09
CA THR A 85 -3.54 2.75 6.32
C THR A 85 -3.34 1.46 7.11
N VAL A 86 -3.09 1.59 8.42
CA VAL A 86 -2.74 0.45 9.28
C VAL A 86 -3.77 0.28 10.39
N ALA A 87 -4.14 -0.96 10.69
CA ALA A 87 -4.96 -1.31 11.85
C ALA A 87 -4.32 -2.42 12.68
N PHE A 88 -4.60 -2.41 13.98
CA PHE A 88 -4.23 -3.46 14.91
C PHE A 88 -5.37 -4.48 15.04
N ILE A 89 -5.13 -5.72 14.62
CA ILE A 89 -6.13 -6.80 14.52
C ILE A 89 -5.49 -8.08 15.05
N ASN A 90 -6.11 -8.74 16.03
CA ASN A 90 -5.64 -10.02 16.60
C ASN A 90 -4.16 -10.00 17.02
N ASP A 91 -3.76 -8.98 17.79
CA ASP A 91 -2.40 -8.79 18.29
C ASP A 91 -1.30 -8.52 17.25
N ASP A 92 -1.68 -8.24 15.99
CA ASP A 92 -0.76 -7.87 14.92
C ASP A 92 -1.23 -6.64 14.13
N PHE A 93 -0.29 -6.04 13.40
CA PHE A 93 -0.53 -4.87 12.55
C PHE A 93 -0.69 -5.28 11.08
N TYR A 94 -1.80 -4.86 10.49
CA TYR A 94 -2.12 -5.11 9.08
C TYR A 94 -2.30 -3.80 8.34
N VAL A 95 -1.87 -3.78 7.09
CA VAL A 95 -2.35 -2.74 6.16
C VAL A 95 -3.80 -3.07 5.82
N ILE A 96 -4.65 -2.05 5.78
CA ILE A 96 -6.07 -2.19 5.51
C ILE A 96 -6.51 -1.17 4.46
N HIS A 97 -7.48 -1.56 3.64
CA HIS A 97 -8.27 -0.64 2.82
C HIS A 97 -9.52 -1.39 2.35
N GLY A 98 -10.63 -1.19 3.06
CA GLY A 98 -11.90 -1.90 2.91
C GLY A 98 -11.89 -3.37 3.33
N LEU A 99 -10.83 -4.10 2.97
CA LEU A 99 -10.51 -5.40 3.50
C LEU A 99 -9.07 -5.42 4.03
N ARG A 100 -8.75 -6.48 4.78
CA ARG A 100 -7.41 -6.75 5.27
C ARG A 100 -6.47 -7.04 4.11
N CYS A 101 -5.39 -6.26 4.00
CA CYS A 101 -4.32 -6.48 3.04
C CYS A 101 -3.25 -7.39 3.66
N MET A 102 -1.97 -7.09 3.43
CA MET A 102 -0.82 -7.76 4.02
C MET A 102 -0.52 -7.33 5.46
N GLU A 103 0.17 -8.20 6.20
CA GLU A 103 0.83 -7.85 7.47
C GLU A 103 1.89 -6.77 7.27
N ILE A 104 1.99 -5.83 8.21
CA ILE A 104 2.99 -4.76 8.15
C ILE A 104 4.41 -5.32 8.21
N ARG A 105 4.63 -6.44 8.90
CA ARG A 105 5.93 -7.09 8.97
C ARG A 105 6.40 -7.54 7.59
N GLY A 106 5.49 -7.91 6.69
CA GLY A 106 5.79 -8.16 5.29
C GLY A 106 6.45 -6.97 4.58
N MET A 107 6.15 -5.73 4.99
CA MET A 107 6.82 -4.53 4.47
C MET A 107 8.25 -4.37 5.01
N SER A 108 8.57 -4.84 6.22
CA SER A 108 9.94 -4.76 6.76
C SER A 108 10.95 -5.58 5.95
N VAL A 109 10.52 -6.70 5.34
CA VAL A 109 11.32 -7.47 4.38
C VAL A 109 11.62 -6.64 3.13
N ILE A 110 10.68 -5.78 2.71
CA ILE A 110 10.87 -4.84 1.61
C ILE A 110 11.81 -3.71 2.05
N GLY A 111 11.71 -3.22 3.29
CA GLY A 111 12.66 -2.26 3.88
C GLY A 111 14.11 -2.77 3.89
N LEU A 112 14.32 -4.03 4.27
CA LEU A 112 15.64 -4.70 4.20
C LEU A 112 16.18 -4.76 2.76
N GLN A 113 15.31 -5.01 1.78
CA GLN A 113 15.69 -5.06 0.37
C GLN A 113 15.95 -3.66 -0.23
N ILE A 114 15.27 -2.62 0.27
CA ILE A 114 15.53 -1.21 -0.07
C ILE A 114 16.89 -0.77 0.47
N CYS A 115 17.20 -1.06 1.75
CA CYS A 115 18.50 -0.72 2.34
C CYS A 115 19.67 -1.45 1.67
N SER A 116 19.46 -2.67 1.13
CA SER A 116 20.53 -3.41 0.43
C SER A 116 20.87 -2.88 -0.96
N LYS A 117 20.08 -1.95 -1.51
CA LYS A 117 20.26 -1.35 -2.85
C LYS A 117 20.60 0.14 -2.83
N MET A 118 20.64 0.78 -1.66
CA MET A 118 21.14 2.16 -1.49
C MET A 118 22.63 2.18 -1.17
#